data_AF-N1WVR2-F1
#
_entry.id   AF-N1WVR2-F1
#
_cell.length_a   1.000
_cell.length_b   1.000
_cell.length_c   1.000
_cell.angle_alpha   90.00
_cell.angle_beta   90.00
_cell.angle_gamma   90.00
#
_symmetry.space_group_name_H-M   'P 1'
#
loop_
_entity.id
_entity.type
_entity.pdbx_description
1 polymer ?
#
loop_
_entity_poly.entity_id
_entity_poly.type
_entity_poly.pdbx_seq_one_letter_code
_entity_poly.pdbx_strand_id
1 'polypeptide(L)'
;MKEIKMKVITEITKNTYELTFNSEAEYEWFQIGRLFIESDDIYKDLIENALIKKNKSKEDVLSWRDLFFMEIAEQNEHLDDQNPLIKLIRTLPLFISNIKFINNLPKATAALGREILLDELIDNKNADQLIPDKLIEAALKKKSRDDLKRNFEEWNAEDEIKTKKLNSKRSFYAKYIAIAAIFFIGLVLWQPNKMSDNQIIEEFAYNNKVFENILNGGILKSKLNSGLRGKEYNFKGLTARESKKAKEAIYLVGSHEMLAAKEKLLNLDIENKSNNQLLFFLAISQAYSGDEKKALDNLIELKKIENSLLLEDVDFQLAMLFIKINKRGEGKKLLNSIARKPGKYQSESEKILRKMKWF
;
A
#
# COMPACT_ATOMS: atom_id res chain seq x y z
N MET A 1 20.38 7.72 -26.91
CA MET A 1 19.17 6.85 -26.85
C MET A 1 19.45 5.36 -26.60
N LYS A 2 20.70 4.87 -26.62
CA LYS A 2 21.07 3.50 -26.19
C LYS A 2 21.09 3.29 -24.67
N GLU A 3 21.26 4.37 -23.91
CA GLU A 3 21.53 4.34 -22.45
C GLU A 3 20.29 4.08 -21.59
N ILE A 4 19.10 4.43 -22.06
CA ILE A 4 17.84 4.26 -21.31
C ILE A 4 17.38 2.79 -21.33
N LYS A 5 17.83 2.00 -22.32
CA LYS A 5 17.30 0.65 -22.62
C LYS A 5 18.01 -0.48 -21.86
N MET A 6 19.17 -0.21 -21.23
CA MET A 6 19.93 -1.17 -20.42
C MET A 6 19.52 -1.17 -18.93
N LYS A 7 18.74 -0.17 -18.50
CA LYS A 7 18.39 0.03 -17.08
C LYS A 7 17.48 -1.06 -16.53
N VAL A 8 16.46 -1.48 -17.27
CA VAL A 8 15.45 -2.44 -16.78
C VAL A 8 16.06 -3.79 -16.41
N ILE A 9 16.88 -4.40 -17.28
CA ILE A 9 17.55 -5.68 -16.98
C ILE A 9 18.49 -5.53 -15.78
N THR A 10 19.22 -4.41 -15.72
CA THR A 10 20.17 -4.11 -14.64
C THR A 10 19.44 -3.97 -13.29
N GLU A 11 18.36 -3.20 -13.27
CA GLU A 11 17.53 -2.95 -12.08
C GLU A 11 16.85 -4.23 -11.60
N ILE A 12 16.22 -4.99 -12.49
CA ILE A 12 15.56 -6.26 -12.13
C ILE A 12 16.58 -7.27 -11.60
N THR A 13 17.75 -7.40 -12.23
CA THR A 13 18.81 -8.31 -11.77
C THR A 13 19.27 -7.94 -10.36
N LYS A 14 19.45 -6.64 -10.10
CA LYS A 14 19.85 -6.14 -8.78
C LYS A 14 18.76 -6.38 -7.73
N ASN A 15 17.52 -5.99 -8.01
CA ASN A 15 16.43 -6.08 -7.05
C ASN A 15 16.15 -7.54 -6.66
N THR A 16 16.11 -8.44 -7.65
CA THR A 16 15.91 -9.87 -7.41
C THR A 16 17.08 -10.51 -6.65
N TYR A 17 18.30 -9.99 -6.78
CA TYR A 17 19.44 -10.42 -5.96
C TYR A 17 19.23 -10.04 -4.49
N GLU A 18 18.87 -8.78 -4.24
CA GLU A 18 18.65 -8.27 -2.88
C GLU A 18 17.53 -9.04 -2.19
N LEU A 19 16.45 -9.38 -2.92
CA LEU A 19 15.37 -10.24 -2.44
C LEU A 19 15.86 -11.67 -2.12
N THR A 20 16.57 -12.31 -3.05
CA THR A 20 16.98 -13.72 -2.88
C THR A 20 17.99 -13.90 -1.75
N PHE A 21 18.92 -12.95 -1.61
CA PHE A 21 20.07 -13.10 -0.73
C PHE A 21 20.03 -12.23 0.52
N ASN A 22 19.01 -11.37 0.66
CA ASN A 22 18.86 -10.41 1.74
C ASN A 22 20.17 -9.64 2.01
N SER A 23 20.83 -9.22 0.93
CA SER A 23 22.14 -8.57 0.99
C SER A 23 22.32 -7.58 -0.15
N GLU A 24 22.83 -6.40 0.15
CA GLU A 24 23.31 -5.46 -0.87
C GLU A 24 24.70 -5.90 -1.36
N ALA A 25 24.93 -5.74 -2.66
CA ALA A 25 26.24 -5.93 -3.27
C ALA A 25 26.44 -4.93 -4.41
N GLU A 26 27.69 -4.73 -4.83
CA GLU A 26 28.00 -4.03 -6.07
C GLU A 26 28.63 -5.03 -7.03
N TYR A 27 27.88 -5.38 -8.07
CA TYR A 27 28.34 -6.24 -9.16
C TYR A 27 28.06 -5.60 -10.51
N GLU A 28 28.62 -6.19 -11.56
CA GLU A 28 28.30 -5.87 -12.95
C GLU A 28 26.91 -6.44 -13.31
N TRP A 29 25.85 -5.82 -12.75
CA TRP A 29 24.47 -6.32 -12.79
C TRP A 29 23.96 -6.63 -14.19
N PHE A 30 24.31 -5.81 -15.18
CA PHE A 30 23.95 -6.06 -16.57
C PHE A 30 24.58 -7.35 -17.12
N GLN A 31 25.84 -7.65 -16.75
CA GLN A 31 26.52 -8.87 -17.17
C GLN A 31 25.86 -10.11 -16.54
N ILE A 32 25.46 -10.02 -15.28
CA ILE A 32 24.74 -11.10 -14.60
C ILE A 32 23.37 -11.33 -15.24
N GLY A 33 22.59 -10.27 -15.47
CA GLY A 33 21.30 -10.37 -16.15
C GLY A 33 21.43 -10.93 -17.56
N ARG A 34 22.52 -10.63 -18.27
CA ARG A 34 22.83 -11.24 -19.56
C ARG A 34 23.14 -12.74 -19.44
N LEU A 35 23.91 -13.17 -18.44
CA LEU A 35 24.17 -14.59 -18.20
C LEU A 35 22.89 -15.35 -17.85
N PHE A 36 21.95 -14.75 -17.12
CA PHE A 36 20.65 -15.38 -16.84
C PHE A 36 19.88 -15.75 -18.11
N ILE A 37 20.08 -14.98 -19.18
CA ILE A 37 19.45 -15.17 -20.48
C ILE A 37 20.23 -16.17 -21.33
N GLU A 38 21.56 -16.07 -21.35
CA GLU A 38 22.42 -16.77 -22.31
C GLU A 38 23.01 -18.09 -21.79
N SER A 39 23.07 -18.30 -20.47
CA SER A 39 23.78 -19.43 -19.86
C SER A 39 22.91 -20.68 -19.68
N ASP A 40 23.46 -21.83 -20.05
CA ASP A 40 22.91 -23.16 -19.76
C ASP A 40 23.19 -23.58 -18.31
N ASP A 41 24.38 -23.29 -17.77
CA ASP A 41 24.77 -23.56 -16.37
C ASP A 41 25.17 -22.27 -15.65
N ILE A 42 24.14 -21.52 -15.26
CA ILE A 42 24.31 -20.18 -14.71
C ILE A 42 25.19 -20.14 -13.46
N TYR A 43 25.12 -21.16 -12.62
CA TYR A 43 25.89 -21.20 -11.39
C TYR A 43 27.38 -21.30 -11.69
N LYS A 44 27.75 -22.20 -12.61
CA LYS A 44 29.13 -22.34 -13.04
C LYS A 44 29.64 -21.05 -13.67
N ASP A 45 28.86 -20.45 -14.58
CA ASP A 45 29.28 -19.25 -15.31
C ASP A 45 29.43 -18.03 -14.39
N LEU A 46 28.57 -17.85 -13.38
CA LEU A 46 28.72 -16.74 -12.42
C LEU A 46 29.97 -16.88 -11.54
N ILE A 47 30.33 -18.11 -11.17
CA ILE A 47 31.53 -18.38 -10.37
C ILE A 47 32.80 -18.23 -11.21
N GLU A 48 32.82 -18.76 -12.44
CA GLU A 48 33.97 -18.68 -13.35
C GLU A 48 34.28 -17.23 -13.77
N ASN A 49 33.25 -16.41 -13.96
CA ASN A 49 33.41 -14.98 -14.26
C ASN A 49 33.60 -14.11 -13.01
N ALA A 50 33.66 -14.70 -11.81
CA ALA A 50 33.78 -14.00 -10.52
C ALA A 50 32.71 -12.91 -10.30
N LEU A 51 31.51 -13.13 -10.83
CA LEU A 51 30.40 -12.17 -10.77
C LEU A 51 29.58 -12.28 -9.48
N ILE A 52 29.76 -13.36 -8.71
CA ILE A 52 29.18 -13.53 -7.38
C ILE A 52 30.20 -14.13 -6.41
N LYS A 53 29.98 -13.96 -5.10
CA LYS A 53 30.79 -14.59 -4.05
C LYS A 53 30.61 -16.11 -4.07
N LYS A 54 31.70 -16.86 -3.83
CA LYS A 54 31.72 -18.34 -3.79
C LYS A 54 30.90 -18.99 -2.67
N ASN A 55 30.30 -18.20 -1.78
CA ASN A 55 29.50 -18.71 -0.67
C ASN A 55 27.99 -18.80 -0.98
N LYS A 56 27.57 -18.51 -2.21
CA LYS A 56 26.17 -18.69 -2.64
C LYS A 56 25.97 -20.14 -3.10
N SER A 57 24.87 -20.77 -2.69
CA SER A 57 24.57 -22.14 -3.13
C SER A 57 24.09 -22.16 -4.58
N LYS A 58 24.14 -23.34 -5.23
CA LYS A 58 23.62 -23.50 -6.59
C LYS A 58 22.11 -23.30 -6.62
N GLU A 59 21.43 -23.81 -5.61
CA GLU A 59 20.00 -23.71 -5.41
C GLU A 59 19.53 -22.25 -5.30
N ASP A 60 20.23 -21.42 -4.51
CA ASP A 60 19.89 -20.01 -4.37
C ASP A 60 20.07 -19.24 -5.70
N VAL A 61 21.10 -19.58 -6.48
CA VAL A 61 21.35 -18.95 -7.78
C VAL A 61 20.27 -19.34 -8.80
N LEU A 62 19.80 -20.58 -8.77
CA LEU A 62 18.68 -21.02 -9.61
C LEU A 62 17.38 -20.31 -9.21
N SER A 63 17.10 -20.22 -7.91
CA SER A 63 15.95 -19.47 -7.37
C SER A 63 15.99 -18.00 -7.79
N TRP A 64 17.17 -17.37 -7.71
CA TRP A 64 17.37 -15.99 -8.17
C TRP A 64 17.08 -15.83 -9.67
N ARG A 65 17.53 -16.78 -10.50
CA ARG A 65 17.24 -16.78 -11.95
C ARG A 65 15.73 -16.91 -12.21
N ASP A 66 15.03 -17.75 -11.46
CA ASP A 66 13.58 -17.91 -11.60
C ASP A 66 12.83 -16.61 -11.25
N LEU A 67 13.20 -15.96 -10.14
CA LEU A 67 12.65 -14.66 -9.74
C LEU A 67 12.93 -13.57 -10.79
N PHE A 68 14.14 -13.53 -11.35
CA PHE A 68 14.47 -12.62 -12.44
C PHE A 68 13.54 -12.81 -13.65
N PHE A 69 13.27 -14.04 -14.07
CA PHE A 69 12.38 -14.29 -15.20
C PHE A 69 10.91 -14.01 -14.87
N MET A 70 10.50 -14.13 -13.61
CA MET A 70 9.15 -13.77 -13.17
C MET A 70 8.95 -12.25 -13.28
N GLU A 71 9.87 -11.47 -12.74
CA GLU A 71 9.83 -10.01 -12.78
C GLU A 71 9.88 -9.47 -14.23
N ILE A 72 10.74 -10.04 -15.08
CA ILE A 72 10.79 -9.69 -16.50
C ILE A 72 9.46 -10.02 -17.20
N ALA A 73 8.79 -11.12 -16.83
CA ALA A 73 7.49 -11.50 -17.39
C ALA A 73 6.37 -10.56 -16.94
N GLU A 74 6.38 -10.08 -15.70
CA GLU A 74 5.42 -9.10 -15.21
C GLU A 74 5.53 -7.77 -15.97
N GLN A 75 6.75 -7.34 -16.25
CA GLN A 75 7.02 -6.09 -16.99
C GLN A 75 6.83 -6.23 -18.51
N ASN A 76 6.36 -7.37 -19.03
CA ASN A 76 6.41 -7.68 -20.47
C ASN A 76 5.73 -6.64 -21.39
N GLU A 77 4.65 -6.00 -20.94
CA GLU A 77 3.96 -4.92 -21.69
C GLU A 77 4.80 -3.63 -21.81
N HIS A 78 5.81 -3.46 -20.96
CA HIS A 78 6.68 -2.28 -20.89
C HIS A 78 8.07 -2.52 -21.49
N LEU A 79 8.37 -3.75 -21.94
CA LEU A 79 9.65 -4.10 -22.55
C LEU A 79 9.75 -3.63 -24.00
N ASP A 80 10.92 -3.15 -24.40
CA ASP A 80 11.19 -2.70 -25.77
C ASP A 80 11.36 -3.87 -26.74
N ASP A 81 10.37 -4.06 -27.61
CA ASP A 81 10.36 -5.08 -28.67
C ASP A 81 11.55 -5.00 -29.63
N GLN A 82 12.23 -3.86 -29.72
CA GLN A 82 13.41 -3.70 -30.58
C GLN A 82 14.71 -4.17 -29.91
N ASN A 83 14.70 -4.49 -28.62
CA ASN A 83 15.89 -4.95 -27.90
C ASN A 83 16.18 -6.43 -28.21
N PRO A 84 17.38 -6.78 -28.75
CA PRO A 84 17.74 -8.17 -29.05
C PRO A 84 17.67 -9.12 -27.85
N LEU A 85 18.02 -8.65 -26.65
CA LEU A 85 17.96 -9.47 -25.43
C LEU A 85 16.51 -9.77 -25.05
N ILE A 86 15.60 -8.81 -25.18
CA ILE A 86 14.17 -9.02 -24.92
C ILE A 86 13.57 -9.99 -25.92
N LYS A 87 13.95 -9.90 -27.20
CA LYS A 87 13.56 -10.89 -28.21
C LYS A 87 14.03 -12.29 -27.83
N LEU A 88 15.27 -12.42 -27.38
CA LEU A 88 15.81 -13.70 -26.91
C LEU A 88 15.06 -14.23 -25.68
N ILE A 89 14.84 -13.39 -24.66
CA ILE A 89 14.08 -13.74 -23.45
C ILE A 89 12.71 -14.31 -23.81
N ARG A 90 11.98 -13.69 -24.75
CA ARG A 90 10.65 -14.13 -25.17
C ARG A 90 10.61 -15.51 -25.83
N THR A 91 11.75 -16.04 -26.26
CA THR A 91 11.87 -17.40 -26.79
C THR A 91 12.19 -18.44 -25.72
N LEU A 92 12.57 -18.02 -24.50
CA LEU A 92 12.99 -18.94 -23.46
C LEU A 92 11.78 -19.68 -22.84
N PRO A 93 11.84 -21.02 -22.67
CA PRO A 93 10.74 -21.79 -22.10
C PRO A 93 10.28 -21.29 -20.72
N LEU A 94 11.23 -20.89 -19.87
CA LEU A 94 10.96 -20.38 -18.52
C LEU A 94 10.13 -19.08 -18.57
N PHE A 95 10.50 -18.15 -19.44
CA PHE A 95 9.74 -16.91 -19.63
C PHE A 95 8.34 -17.16 -20.17
N ILE A 96 8.20 -18.04 -21.17
CA ILE A 96 6.88 -18.42 -21.74
C ILE A 96 5.98 -19.02 -20.66
N SER A 97 6.54 -19.88 -19.79
CA SER A 97 5.82 -20.45 -18.65
C SER A 97 5.34 -19.37 -17.68
N ASN A 98 6.21 -18.42 -17.33
CA ASN A 98 5.87 -17.32 -16.41
C ASN A 98 4.79 -16.40 -17.00
N ILE A 99 4.85 -16.04 -18.27
CA ILE A 99 3.80 -15.27 -18.93
C ILE A 99 2.45 -16.01 -18.91
N LYS A 100 2.46 -17.32 -19.18
CA LYS A 100 1.24 -18.13 -19.13
C LYS A 100 0.68 -18.18 -17.70
N PHE A 101 1.54 -18.31 -16.70
CA PHE A 101 1.17 -18.28 -15.29
C PHE A 101 0.54 -16.92 -14.92
N ILE A 102 1.22 -15.81 -15.19
CA ILE A 102 0.74 -14.44 -14.90
C ILE A 102 -0.60 -14.16 -15.58
N ASN A 103 -0.77 -14.57 -16.84
CA ASN A 103 -2.03 -14.39 -17.58
C ASN A 103 -3.21 -15.20 -17.01
N ASN A 104 -2.92 -16.30 -16.30
CA ASN A 104 -3.93 -17.15 -15.65
C ASN A 104 -4.23 -16.72 -14.21
N LEU A 105 -3.45 -15.80 -13.63
CA LEU A 105 -3.79 -15.22 -12.34
C LEU A 105 -5.15 -14.49 -12.46
N PRO A 106 -6.04 -14.60 -11.45
CA PRO A 106 -7.25 -13.80 -11.42
C PRO A 106 -6.87 -12.34 -11.67
N LYS A 107 -7.61 -11.62 -12.53
CA LYS A 107 -7.40 -10.19 -12.74
C LYS A 107 -7.67 -9.43 -11.44
N ALA A 108 -6.70 -9.40 -10.54
CA ALA A 108 -6.62 -8.43 -9.48
C ALA A 108 -6.60 -7.07 -10.17
N THR A 109 -7.48 -6.17 -9.74
CA THR A 109 -7.84 -4.94 -10.47
C THR A 109 -6.71 -3.91 -10.57
N ALA A 110 -5.51 -4.21 -10.06
CA ALA A 110 -4.31 -3.37 -10.12
C ALA A 110 -3.03 -4.24 -10.20
N ALA A 111 -1.95 -3.70 -10.79
CA ALA A 111 -0.64 -4.34 -10.84
C ALA A 111 -0.13 -4.75 -9.44
N LEU A 112 -0.30 -3.86 -8.44
CA LEU A 112 0.00 -4.12 -7.04
C LEU A 112 -0.73 -5.35 -6.46
N GLY A 113 -1.97 -5.60 -6.92
CA GLY A 113 -2.74 -6.77 -6.47
C GLY A 113 -2.24 -8.08 -7.07
N ARG A 114 -1.51 -8.04 -8.19
CA ARG A 114 -0.83 -9.20 -8.77
C ARG A 114 0.51 -9.45 -8.08
N GLU A 115 1.27 -8.39 -7.81
CA GLU A 115 2.53 -8.43 -7.04
C GLU A 115 2.30 -9.06 -5.65
N ILE A 116 1.31 -8.59 -4.88
CA ILE A 116 0.96 -9.16 -3.56
C ILE A 116 0.58 -10.65 -3.65
N LEU A 117 -0.15 -11.04 -4.70
CA LEU A 117 -0.54 -12.44 -4.92
C LEU A 117 0.66 -13.32 -5.28
N LEU A 118 1.64 -12.78 -6.02
CA LEU A 118 2.87 -13.47 -6.37
C LEU A 118 3.76 -13.66 -5.14
N ASP A 119 3.93 -12.62 -4.33
CA ASP A 119 4.72 -12.67 -3.09
C ASP A 119 4.13 -13.69 -2.10
N GLU A 120 2.81 -13.72 -1.91
CA GLU A 120 2.13 -14.69 -1.04
C GLU A 120 2.28 -16.15 -1.54
N LEU A 121 2.43 -16.35 -2.85
CA LEU A 121 2.63 -17.67 -3.44
C LEU A 121 4.09 -18.13 -3.38
N ILE A 122 5.05 -17.20 -3.52
CA ILE A 122 6.49 -17.46 -3.44
C ILE A 122 6.91 -17.82 -2.00
N ASP A 123 6.32 -17.18 -0.99
CA ASP A 123 6.65 -17.44 0.43
C ASP A 123 6.08 -18.76 0.98
N ASN A 124 5.14 -19.38 0.27
CA ASN A 124 4.47 -20.59 0.75
C ASN A 124 5.18 -21.87 0.29
N LYS A 125 6.04 -22.43 1.16
CA LYS A 125 6.78 -23.70 0.94
C LYS A 125 5.91 -24.94 0.65
N ASN A 126 4.59 -24.82 0.75
CA ASN A 126 3.61 -25.89 0.45
C ASN A 126 2.81 -25.63 -0.85
N ALA A 127 3.20 -24.64 -1.67
CA ALA A 127 2.45 -24.24 -2.87
C ALA A 127 2.37 -25.30 -3.98
N ASP A 128 3.12 -26.41 -3.88
CA ASP A 128 3.07 -27.53 -4.83
C ASP A 128 1.73 -28.28 -4.85
N GLN A 129 0.85 -28.07 -3.86
CA GLN A 129 -0.51 -28.59 -3.90
C GLN A 129 -1.45 -27.56 -4.53
N LEU A 130 -1.65 -27.70 -5.85
CA LEU A 130 -2.77 -27.11 -6.59
C LEU A 130 -4.08 -27.51 -5.91
N ILE A 131 -4.56 -26.69 -4.98
CA ILE A 131 -5.93 -26.80 -4.48
C ILE A 131 -6.82 -26.31 -5.63
N PRO A 132 -7.66 -27.17 -6.24
CA PRO A 132 -8.49 -26.77 -7.35
C PRO A 132 -9.40 -25.60 -6.97
N ASP A 133 -9.51 -24.59 -7.82
CA ASP A 133 -10.29 -23.37 -7.56
C ASP A 133 -11.73 -23.65 -7.10
N LYS A 134 -12.33 -24.72 -7.62
CA LYS A 134 -13.66 -25.20 -7.21
C LYS A 134 -13.74 -25.60 -5.74
N LEU A 135 -12.67 -26.13 -5.15
CA LEU A 135 -12.63 -26.54 -3.75
C LEU A 135 -12.45 -25.36 -2.81
N ILE A 136 -11.65 -24.34 -3.19
CA ILE A 136 -11.52 -23.10 -2.40
C ILE A 136 -12.83 -22.32 -2.44
N GLU A 137 -13.41 -22.16 -3.63
CA GLU A 137 -14.69 -21.47 -3.80
C GLU A 137 -15.84 -22.24 -3.13
N ALA A 138 -15.87 -23.58 -3.23
CA ALA A 138 -16.84 -24.40 -2.53
C ALA A 138 -16.64 -24.40 -1.02
N ALA A 139 -15.41 -24.41 -0.51
CA ALA A 139 -15.13 -24.35 0.93
C ALA A 139 -15.50 -22.99 1.53
N LEU A 140 -15.23 -21.89 0.83
CA LEU A 140 -15.64 -20.54 1.24
C LEU A 140 -17.15 -20.37 1.18
N LYS A 141 -17.81 -20.81 0.09
CA LYS A 141 -19.27 -20.78 -0.03
C LYS A 141 -19.96 -21.73 0.96
N LYS A 142 -19.36 -22.88 1.25
CA LYS A 142 -19.88 -23.86 2.22
C LYS A 142 -19.72 -23.33 3.64
N LYS A 143 -18.57 -22.80 4.03
CA LYS A 143 -18.36 -22.17 5.34
C LYS A 143 -19.29 -20.97 5.54
N SER A 144 -19.43 -20.11 4.53
CA SER A 144 -20.39 -19.01 4.53
C SER A 144 -21.85 -19.49 4.65
N ARG A 145 -22.23 -20.56 3.94
CA ARG A 145 -23.56 -21.16 4.04
C ARG A 145 -23.81 -21.83 5.39
N ASP A 146 -22.82 -22.53 5.93
CA ASP A 146 -22.93 -23.27 7.18
C ASP A 146 -22.95 -22.29 8.37
N ASP A 147 -22.17 -21.20 8.33
CA ASP A 147 -22.25 -20.11 9.31
C ASP A 147 -23.60 -19.38 9.24
N LEU A 148 -24.13 -19.13 8.03
CA LEU A 148 -25.47 -18.57 7.86
C LEU A 148 -26.56 -19.53 8.36
N LYS A 149 -26.42 -20.83 8.13
CA LYS A 149 -27.38 -21.84 8.56
C LYS A 149 -27.37 -22.01 10.07
N ARG A 150 -26.18 -21.99 10.70
CA ARG A 150 -26.02 -21.98 12.16
C ARG A 150 -26.64 -20.72 12.77
N ASN A 151 -26.41 -19.54 12.19
CA ASN A 151 -27.02 -18.30 12.65
C ASN A 151 -28.55 -18.31 12.47
N PHE A 152 -29.08 -18.97 11.44
CA PHE A 152 -30.53 -19.16 11.25
C PHE A 152 -31.14 -20.17 12.24
N GLU A 153 -30.42 -21.24 12.57
CA GLU A 153 -30.85 -22.25 13.55
C GLU A 153 -30.80 -21.70 14.98
N GLU A 154 -29.78 -20.92 15.34
CA GLU A 154 -29.70 -20.17 16.61
C GLU A 154 -30.84 -19.15 16.72
N TRP A 155 -31.17 -18.47 15.61
CA TRP A 155 -32.25 -17.48 15.58
C TRP A 155 -33.64 -18.12 15.68
N ASN A 156 -33.89 -19.25 15.03
CA ASN A 156 -35.14 -20.00 15.16
C ASN A 156 -35.29 -20.63 16.56
N ALA A 157 -34.19 -21.08 17.18
CA ALA A 157 -34.19 -21.59 18.54
C ALA A 157 -34.52 -20.48 19.57
N GLU A 158 -34.07 -19.23 19.33
CA GLU A 158 -34.45 -18.08 20.15
C GLU A 158 -35.94 -17.68 20.01
N ASP A 159 -36.54 -17.89 18.84
CA ASP A 159 -37.95 -17.61 18.58
C ASP A 159 -38.91 -18.69 19.13
N GLU A 160 -38.51 -19.97 19.14
CA GLU A 160 -39.31 -21.04 19.78
C GLU A 160 -39.37 -20.90 21.31
N ILE A 161 -38.35 -20.31 21.94
CA ILE A 161 -38.34 -20.03 23.39
C ILE A 161 -39.30 -18.86 23.74
N LYS A 162 -39.52 -17.91 22.81
CA LYS A 162 -40.38 -16.73 23.04
C LYS A 162 -41.84 -16.90 22.61
N THR A 163 -42.16 -17.90 21.80
CA THR A 163 -43.53 -18.10 21.27
C THR A 163 -44.48 -18.92 22.16
N LYS A 164 -44.05 -19.38 23.34
CA LYS A 164 -44.94 -20.14 24.26
C LYS A 164 -45.91 -19.32 25.11
N LYS A 165 -45.92 -17.99 25.04
CA LYS A 165 -46.96 -17.16 25.67
C LYS A 165 -47.19 -15.90 24.87
N LEU A 166 -48.30 -15.83 24.13
CA LEU A 166 -49.26 -14.71 24.13
C LEU A 166 -50.19 -14.81 22.91
N ASN A 167 -51.35 -15.43 23.13
CA ASN A 167 -52.54 -15.16 22.35
C ASN A 167 -53.01 -13.73 22.66
N SER A 168 -52.96 -12.83 21.68
CA SER A 168 -54.06 -11.88 21.38
C SER A 168 -53.64 -10.91 20.27
N LYS A 169 -54.46 -10.86 19.21
CA LYS A 169 -54.80 -9.74 18.29
C LYS A 169 -53.80 -8.58 17.99
N ARG A 170 -52.49 -8.74 18.20
CA ARG A 170 -51.42 -7.79 17.79
C ARG A 170 -50.64 -8.21 16.53
N SER A 171 -51.00 -9.34 15.92
CA SER A 171 -50.24 -9.96 14.81
C SER A 171 -50.28 -9.19 13.49
N PHE A 172 -51.16 -8.20 13.35
CA PHE A 172 -51.20 -7.37 12.14
C PHE A 172 -50.10 -6.30 12.17
N TYR A 173 -49.97 -5.54 13.27
CA TYR A 173 -48.94 -4.50 13.40
C TYR A 173 -47.50 -5.05 13.48
N ALA A 174 -47.30 -6.21 14.09
CA ALA A 174 -45.97 -6.83 14.18
C ALA A 174 -45.40 -7.19 12.79
N LYS A 175 -46.26 -7.62 11.85
CA LYS A 175 -45.85 -7.90 10.46
C LYS A 175 -45.42 -6.64 9.73
N TYR A 176 -46.13 -5.52 9.91
CA TYR A 176 -45.71 -4.25 9.31
C TYR A 176 -44.43 -3.69 9.93
N ILE A 177 -44.21 -3.88 11.23
CA ILE A 177 -42.95 -3.49 11.89
C ILE A 177 -41.78 -4.31 11.36
N ALA A 178 -41.95 -5.62 11.18
CA ALA A 178 -40.90 -6.49 10.62
C ALA A 178 -40.59 -6.13 9.16
N ILE A 179 -41.61 -5.89 8.33
CA ILE A 179 -41.41 -5.45 6.93
C ILE A 179 -40.74 -4.07 6.88
N ALA A 180 -41.18 -3.12 7.70
CA ALA A 180 -40.56 -1.79 7.80
C ALA A 180 -39.10 -1.88 8.26
N ALA A 181 -38.78 -2.76 9.23
CA ALA A 181 -37.42 -2.99 9.69
C ALA A 181 -36.53 -3.57 8.57
N ILE A 182 -37.03 -4.51 7.77
CA ILE A 182 -36.30 -5.06 6.61
C ILE A 182 -36.03 -3.97 5.56
N PHE A 183 -37.03 -3.14 5.25
CA PHE A 183 -36.84 -1.99 4.35
C PHE A 183 -35.85 -0.96 4.92
N PHE A 184 -35.89 -0.72 6.24
CA PHE A 184 -34.96 0.18 6.91
C PHE A 184 -33.53 -0.35 6.89
N ILE A 185 -33.33 -1.64 7.17
CA ILE A 185 -32.03 -2.31 7.07
C ILE A 185 -31.52 -2.29 5.63
N GLY A 186 -32.39 -2.57 4.65
CA GLY A 186 -32.08 -2.48 3.22
C GLY A 186 -31.63 -1.07 2.81
N LEU A 187 -32.31 -0.03 3.28
CA LEU A 187 -31.94 1.38 3.03
C LEU A 187 -30.68 1.82 3.76
N VAL A 188 -30.40 1.28 4.96
CA VAL A 188 -29.18 1.57 5.72
C VAL A 188 -27.95 0.92 5.09
N LEU A 189 -28.10 -0.30 4.58
CA LEU A 189 -27.01 -1.04 3.92
C LEU A 189 -26.80 -0.59 2.47
N TRP A 190 -27.87 -0.23 1.76
CA TRP A 190 -27.81 0.19 0.37
C TRP A 190 -27.71 1.71 0.23
N GLN A 191 -26.48 2.21 0.34
CA GLN A 191 -26.16 3.62 0.12
C GLN A 191 -25.31 3.78 -1.16
N PRO A 192 -25.92 3.76 -2.37
CA PRO A 192 -25.20 3.62 -3.64
C PRO A 192 -24.21 4.76 -3.93
N ASN A 193 -24.43 5.94 -3.36
CA ASN A 193 -23.58 7.11 -3.55
C ASN A 193 -22.54 7.31 -2.43
N LYS A 194 -22.35 6.31 -1.56
CA LYS A 194 -21.44 6.39 -0.41
C LYS A 194 -20.27 5.44 -0.59
N MET A 195 -19.08 5.91 -0.22
CA MET A 195 -17.84 5.17 -0.35
C MET A 195 -17.56 4.35 0.92
N SER A 196 -16.86 3.23 0.75
CA SER A 196 -16.23 2.53 1.88
C SER A 196 -15.11 3.39 2.46
N ASP A 197 -14.71 3.10 3.70
CA ASP A 197 -13.65 3.87 4.36
C ASP A 197 -12.32 3.71 3.60
N ASN A 198 -11.99 2.51 3.10
CA ASN A 198 -10.82 2.28 2.23
C ASN A 198 -10.85 3.15 0.96
N GLN A 199 -12.01 3.24 0.29
CA GLN A 199 -12.17 4.09 -0.89
C GLN A 199 -11.98 5.58 -0.57
N ILE A 200 -12.42 6.02 0.62
CA ILE A 200 -12.20 7.40 1.08
C ILE A 200 -10.71 7.65 1.32
N ILE A 201 -10.00 6.70 1.93
CA ILE A 201 -8.54 6.84 2.12
C ILE A 201 -7.83 6.87 0.75
N GLU A 202 -8.14 5.93 -0.15
CA GLU A 202 -7.60 5.88 -1.52
C GLU A 202 -7.81 7.18 -2.29
N GLU A 203 -9.03 7.72 -2.31
CA GLU A 203 -9.34 8.90 -3.11
C GLU A 203 -8.80 10.20 -2.51
N PHE A 204 -8.78 10.34 -1.17
CA PHE A 204 -8.53 11.62 -0.52
C PHE A 204 -7.23 11.68 0.28
N ALA A 205 -6.78 10.59 0.90
CA ALA A 205 -5.54 10.58 1.66
C ALA A 205 -4.32 10.37 0.76
N TYR A 206 -4.45 9.54 -0.28
CA TYR A 206 -3.38 9.27 -1.25
C TYR A 206 -3.38 10.21 -2.46
N ASN A 207 -4.25 11.23 -2.49
CA ASN A 207 -4.36 12.09 -3.66
C ASN A 207 -3.13 12.98 -3.83
N ASN A 208 -2.56 13.01 -5.03
CA ASN A 208 -1.48 13.93 -5.41
C ASN A 208 -1.79 15.38 -5.05
N LYS A 209 -3.06 15.80 -5.14
CA LYS A 209 -3.47 17.16 -4.77
C LYS A 209 -3.26 17.46 -3.28
N VAL A 210 -3.49 16.48 -2.39
CA VAL A 210 -3.26 16.64 -0.94
C VAL A 210 -1.76 16.70 -0.65
N PHE A 211 -0.96 15.86 -1.29
CA PHE A 211 0.50 15.89 -1.16
C PHE A 211 1.13 17.15 -1.75
N GLU A 212 0.68 17.59 -2.93
CA GLU A 212 1.07 18.86 -3.52
C GLU A 212 0.71 20.01 -2.58
N ASN A 213 -0.47 19.98 -1.98
CA ASN A 213 -0.89 20.95 -0.99
C ASN A 213 0.05 20.94 0.23
N ILE A 214 0.45 19.78 0.75
CA ILE A 214 1.43 19.64 1.85
C ILE A 214 2.81 20.19 1.44
N LEU A 215 3.30 19.84 0.25
CA LEU A 215 4.63 20.20 -0.24
C LEU A 215 4.73 21.67 -0.68
N ASN A 216 3.69 22.19 -1.34
CA ASN A 216 3.63 23.55 -1.89
C ASN A 216 3.07 24.58 -0.89
N GLY A 217 2.42 24.15 0.19
CA GLY A 217 1.74 24.97 1.20
C GLY A 217 2.64 25.87 2.07
N GLY A 218 3.85 26.20 1.62
CA GLY A 218 4.71 27.22 2.24
C GLY A 218 5.91 26.69 3.04
N ILE A 219 5.96 25.39 3.36
CA ILE A 219 7.02 24.85 4.21
C ILE A 219 8.39 24.81 3.50
N LEU A 220 8.39 24.54 2.18
CA LEU A 220 9.59 24.60 1.34
C LEU A 220 9.80 26.01 0.75
N LYS A 221 8.75 26.64 0.20
CA LYS A 221 8.87 27.93 -0.53
C LYS A 221 9.30 29.12 0.33
N SER A 222 8.82 29.25 1.58
CA SER A 222 9.12 30.43 2.40
C SER A 222 10.57 30.50 2.88
N LYS A 223 11.27 29.35 2.97
CA LYS A 223 12.68 29.29 3.42
C LYS A 223 13.68 29.08 2.28
N LEU A 224 13.28 28.44 1.17
CA LEU A 224 14.11 28.34 -0.04
C LEU A 224 14.24 29.68 -0.78
N ASN A 225 13.25 30.56 -0.71
CA ASN A 225 13.28 31.88 -1.37
C ASN A 225 14.08 32.96 -0.63
N SER A 226 14.80 32.64 0.45
CA SER A 226 15.57 33.60 1.26
C SER A 226 16.88 34.10 0.62
N GLY A 227 17.04 34.00 -0.70
CA GLY A 227 18.07 34.74 -1.44
C GLY A 227 19.53 34.29 -1.25
N LEU A 228 19.78 33.13 -0.65
CA LEU A 228 21.13 32.59 -0.51
C LEU A 228 21.53 31.80 -1.76
N ARG A 229 22.17 32.49 -2.73
CA ARG A 229 22.92 31.82 -3.82
C ARG A 229 23.89 30.80 -3.20
N GLY A 230 23.64 29.52 -3.41
CA GLY A 230 24.61 28.44 -3.15
C GLY A 230 24.65 27.83 -1.76
N LYS A 231 23.66 28.06 -0.87
CA LYS A 231 23.57 27.28 0.39
C LYS A 231 22.40 26.31 0.34
N GLU A 232 22.71 25.02 0.33
CA GLU A 232 21.74 23.96 0.56
C GLU A 232 20.99 24.24 1.86
N TYR A 233 19.66 24.36 1.79
CA TYR A 233 18.83 24.52 3.00
C TYR A 233 19.02 23.32 3.92
N ASN A 234 19.39 23.57 5.17
CA ASN A 234 19.47 22.54 6.21
C ASN A 234 18.29 22.66 7.16
N PHE A 235 17.76 21.51 7.55
CA PHE A 235 16.71 21.45 8.55
C PHE A 235 17.29 21.81 9.93
N LYS A 236 16.51 22.52 10.74
CA LYS A 236 16.93 22.91 12.09
C LYS A 236 17.31 21.66 12.89
N GLY A 237 18.46 21.71 13.55
CA GLY A 237 18.99 20.59 14.34
C GLY A 237 19.64 19.46 13.53
N LEU A 238 19.63 19.52 12.19
CA LEU A 238 20.25 18.51 11.33
C LEU A 238 21.54 19.02 10.68
N THR A 239 22.51 18.13 10.55
CA THR A 239 23.70 18.32 9.71
C THR A 239 23.31 18.40 8.22
N ALA A 240 24.25 18.80 7.35
CA ALA A 240 24.01 18.83 5.91
C ALA A 240 23.67 17.43 5.33
N ARG A 241 24.39 16.39 5.79
CA ARG A 241 24.14 15.00 5.37
C ARG A 241 22.75 14.52 5.81
N GLU A 242 22.37 14.78 7.06
CA GLU A 242 21.04 14.45 7.57
C GLU A 242 19.95 15.26 6.84
N SER A 243 20.21 16.53 6.56
CA SER A 243 19.27 17.38 5.81
C SER A 243 19.08 16.90 4.39
N LYS A 244 20.12 16.37 3.74
CA LYS A 244 19.99 15.71 2.43
C LYS A 244 19.10 14.48 2.51
N LYS A 245 19.33 13.59 3.47
CA LYS A 245 18.47 12.42 3.73
C LYS A 245 17.02 12.82 4.02
N ALA A 246 16.80 13.88 4.78
CA ALA A 246 15.48 14.40 5.07
C ALA A 246 14.76 14.90 3.81
N LYS A 247 15.47 15.60 2.91
CA LYS A 247 14.91 16.02 1.61
C LYS A 247 14.54 14.82 0.74
N GLU A 248 15.42 13.82 0.67
CA GLU A 248 15.14 12.56 -0.04
C GLU A 248 13.89 11.89 0.52
N ALA A 249 13.75 11.80 1.85
CA ALA A 249 12.59 11.19 2.46
C ALA A 249 11.28 11.96 2.16
N ILE A 250 11.32 13.29 2.16
CA ILE A 250 10.16 14.11 1.77
C ILE A 250 9.79 13.88 0.30
N TYR A 251 10.79 13.74 -0.59
CA TYR A 251 10.56 13.41 -1.98
C TYR A 251 9.89 12.03 -2.13
N LEU A 252 10.32 11.03 -1.36
CA LEU A 252 9.71 9.71 -1.33
C LEU A 252 8.25 9.76 -0.85
N VAL A 253 7.93 10.56 0.17
CA VAL A 253 6.52 10.80 0.57
C VAL A 253 5.71 11.37 -0.59
N GLY A 254 6.27 12.34 -1.33
CA GLY A 254 5.61 12.93 -2.50
C GLY A 254 5.46 11.98 -3.70
N SER A 255 6.26 10.91 -3.73
CA SER A 255 6.23 9.84 -4.75
C SER A 255 5.50 8.58 -4.26
N HIS A 256 4.82 8.67 -3.11
CA HIS A 256 4.04 7.59 -2.49
C HIS A 256 4.84 6.37 -2.02
N GLU A 257 6.16 6.48 -1.94
CA GLU A 257 7.06 5.44 -1.42
C GLU A 257 7.13 5.50 0.11
N MET A 258 6.00 5.21 0.78
CA MET A 258 5.81 5.46 2.22
C MET A 258 6.74 4.64 3.11
N LEU A 259 7.02 3.37 2.75
CA LEU A 259 7.91 2.51 3.52
C LEU A 259 9.35 3.03 3.50
N ALA A 260 9.89 3.33 2.31
CA ALA A 260 11.23 3.89 2.15
C ALA A 260 11.36 5.28 2.80
N ALA A 261 10.32 6.11 2.70
CA ALA A 261 10.28 7.40 3.39
C ALA A 261 10.34 7.23 4.91
N LYS A 262 9.55 6.30 5.48
CA LYS A 262 9.54 5.99 6.91
C LYS A 262 10.92 5.56 7.40
N GLU A 263 11.56 4.64 6.71
CA GLU A 263 12.89 4.13 7.08
C GLU A 263 13.95 5.23 7.06
N LYS A 264 13.96 6.08 6.04
CA LYS A 264 14.88 7.23 6.00
C LYS A 264 14.62 8.22 7.12
N LEU A 265 13.35 8.47 7.49
CA LEU A 265 12.98 9.41 8.55
C LEU A 265 13.31 8.84 9.94
N LEU A 266 13.07 7.56 10.21
CA LEU A 266 13.41 6.93 11.50
C LEU A 266 14.91 6.95 11.78
N ASN A 267 15.74 6.93 10.74
CA ASN A 267 17.20 7.06 10.85
C ASN A 267 17.67 8.49 11.14
N LEU A 268 16.76 9.46 11.11
CA LEU A 268 17.01 10.82 11.54
C LEU A 268 16.41 10.93 12.93
N ASP A 269 17.21 11.35 13.91
CA ASP A 269 16.77 11.56 15.30
C ASP A 269 15.79 12.75 15.40
N ILE A 270 14.59 12.62 14.82
CA ILE A 270 13.63 13.70 14.57
C ILE A 270 12.91 14.11 15.85
N GLU A 271 12.53 13.12 16.66
CA GLU A 271 11.75 13.31 17.89
C GLU A 271 12.51 14.21 18.89
N ASN A 272 13.82 13.98 19.05
CA ASN A 272 14.64 14.78 19.95
C ASN A 272 15.02 16.16 19.38
N LYS A 273 14.90 16.37 18.07
CA LYS A 273 15.41 17.57 17.38
C LYS A 273 14.35 18.66 17.15
N SER A 274 13.14 18.49 17.72
CA SER A 274 12.05 19.48 17.64
C SER A 274 11.73 19.93 16.20
N ASN A 275 11.82 19.00 15.24
CA ASN A 275 11.52 19.29 13.84
C ASN A 275 10.11 18.79 13.49
N ASN A 276 9.13 19.61 13.83
CA ASN A 276 7.70 19.32 13.66
C ASN A 276 7.33 18.96 12.21
N GLN A 277 8.06 19.53 11.23
CA GLN A 277 7.83 19.20 9.83
C GLN A 277 8.26 17.77 9.50
N LEU A 278 9.46 17.39 9.91
CA LEU A 278 9.94 16.02 9.67
C LEU A 278 9.14 15.01 10.48
N LEU A 279 8.71 15.38 11.69
CA LEU A 279 7.81 14.55 12.50
C LEU A 279 6.45 14.37 11.81
N PHE A 280 5.93 15.41 11.16
CA PHE A 280 4.71 15.32 10.36
C PHE A 280 4.85 14.36 9.17
N PHE A 281 5.95 14.44 8.41
CA PHE A 281 6.22 13.50 7.33
C PHE A 281 6.45 12.07 7.84
N LEU A 282 7.07 11.92 9.01
CA LEU A 282 7.23 10.61 9.65
C LEU A 282 5.85 10.05 10.02
N ALA A 283 4.97 10.84 10.61
CA ALA A 283 3.64 10.41 10.96
C ALA A 283 2.81 9.99 9.73
N ILE A 284 2.89 10.73 8.63
CA ILE A 284 2.25 10.37 7.36
C ILE A 284 2.80 9.03 6.85
N SER A 285 4.12 8.90 6.74
CA SER A 285 4.72 7.66 6.23
C SER A 285 4.39 6.45 7.11
N GLN A 286 4.32 6.61 8.43
CA GLN A 286 3.84 5.58 9.37
C GLN A 286 2.36 5.22 9.14
N ALA A 287 1.47 6.22 9.02
CA ALA A 287 0.04 6.01 8.81
C ALA A 287 -0.26 5.19 7.56
N TYR A 288 0.54 5.38 6.52
CA TYR A 288 0.33 4.78 5.20
C TYR A 288 1.28 3.61 4.91
N SER A 289 2.07 3.17 5.90
CA SER A 289 2.93 1.98 5.81
C SER A 289 2.58 0.89 6.85
N GLY A 290 1.43 1.01 7.51
CA GLY A 290 0.92 0.02 8.48
C GLY A 290 1.36 0.24 9.93
N ASP A 291 1.89 1.42 10.26
CA ASP A 291 2.27 1.82 11.64
C ASP A 291 1.27 2.85 12.21
N GLU A 292 -0.03 2.57 12.13
CA GLU A 292 -1.09 3.56 12.45
C GLU A 292 -1.03 4.07 13.88
N LYS A 293 -0.63 3.23 14.84
CA LYS A 293 -0.52 3.62 16.24
C LYS A 293 0.54 4.71 16.45
N LYS A 294 1.74 4.52 15.88
CA LYS A 294 2.83 5.49 15.99
C LYS A 294 2.48 6.79 15.27
N ALA A 295 1.86 6.67 14.10
CA ALA A 295 1.36 7.84 13.38
C ALA A 295 0.35 8.65 14.20
N LEU A 296 -0.55 7.97 14.90
CA LEU A 296 -1.55 8.60 15.75
C LEU A 296 -0.89 9.37 16.90
N ASP A 297 0.06 8.73 17.59
CA ASP A 297 0.79 9.34 18.70
C ASP A 297 1.53 10.62 18.23
N ASN A 298 2.23 10.54 17.10
CA ASN A 298 2.96 11.67 16.50
C ASN A 298 2.02 12.81 16.05
N LEU A 299 0.89 12.51 15.42
CA LEU A 299 -0.08 13.54 15.00
C LEU A 299 -0.75 14.20 16.22
N ILE A 300 -1.03 13.45 17.27
CA ILE A 300 -1.57 14.00 18.53
C ILE A 300 -0.55 14.93 19.19
N GLU A 301 0.74 14.56 19.18
CA GLU A 301 1.80 15.43 19.68
C GLU A 301 1.89 16.72 18.87
N LEU A 302 1.94 16.63 17.54
CA LEU A 302 1.99 17.78 16.64
C LEU A 302 0.79 18.72 16.84
N LYS A 303 -0.39 18.16 17.14
CA LYS A 303 -1.61 18.94 17.42
C LYS A 303 -1.53 19.77 18.70
N LYS A 304 -0.71 19.38 19.68
CA LYS A 304 -0.51 20.15 20.92
C LYS A 304 0.34 21.40 20.70
N ILE A 305 1.04 21.49 19.57
CA ILE A 305 1.93 22.60 19.27
C ILE A 305 1.10 23.78 18.76
N GLU A 306 0.83 24.74 19.65
CA GLU A 306 0.08 25.96 19.33
C GLU A 306 0.78 26.77 18.22
N ASN A 307 -0.03 27.42 17.36
CA ASN A 307 0.44 28.26 16.25
C ASN A 307 1.33 27.55 15.22
N SER A 308 1.27 26.23 15.12
CA SER A 308 1.94 25.49 14.05
C SER A 308 1.34 25.85 12.69
N LEU A 309 2.20 26.19 11.71
CA LEU A 309 1.81 26.34 10.30
C LEU A 309 1.19 25.06 9.72
N LEU A 310 1.41 23.91 10.37
CA LEU A 310 0.91 22.60 9.96
C LEU A 310 -0.40 22.23 10.63
N LEU A 311 -1.01 23.09 11.46
CA LEU A 311 -2.15 22.67 12.28
C LEU A 311 -3.33 22.15 11.44
N GLU A 312 -3.64 22.82 10.32
CA GLU A 312 -4.70 22.37 9.41
C GLU A 312 -4.34 21.06 8.70
N ASP A 313 -3.07 20.90 8.31
CA ASP A 313 -2.54 19.66 7.73
C ASP A 313 -2.62 18.48 8.72
N VAL A 314 -2.24 18.73 9.98
CA VAL A 314 -2.30 17.76 11.07
C VAL A 314 -3.75 17.36 11.35
N ASP A 315 -4.67 18.32 11.47
CA ASP A 315 -6.08 18.04 11.73
C ASP A 315 -6.71 17.21 10.60
N PHE A 316 -6.38 17.53 9.35
CA PHE A 316 -6.86 16.78 8.19
C PHE A 316 -6.30 15.35 8.18
N GLN A 317 -4.98 15.17 8.32
CA GLN A 317 -4.37 13.84 8.32
C GLN A 317 -4.80 13.00 9.53
N LEU A 318 -5.00 13.62 10.69
CA LEU A 318 -5.53 12.95 11.87
C LEU A 318 -6.97 12.47 11.63
N ALA A 319 -7.80 13.25 10.93
CA ALA A 319 -9.13 12.82 10.55
C ALA A 319 -9.12 11.62 9.60
N MET A 320 -8.22 11.61 8.61
CA MET A 320 -8.03 10.50 7.70
C MET A 320 -7.54 9.24 8.43
N LEU A 321 -6.58 9.39 9.35
CA LEU A 321 -6.09 8.29 10.16
C LEU A 321 -7.20 7.69 11.03
N PHE A 322 -8.04 8.51 11.67
CA PHE A 322 -9.19 8.02 12.43
C PHE A 322 -10.17 7.21 11.58
N ILE A 323 -10.41 7.61 10.34
CA ILE A 323 -11.24 6.83 9.41
C ILE A 323 -10.56 5.49 9.11
N LYS A 324 -9.25 5.50 8.82
CA LYS A 324 -8.47 4.29 8.54
C LYS A 324 -8.50 3.27 9.69
N ILE A 325 -8.41 3.72 10.94
CA ILE A 325 -8.45 2.84 12.13
C ILE A 325 -9.86 2.57 12.67
N ASN A 326 -10.89 2.73 11.84
CA ASN A 326 -12.30 2.49 12.17
C ASN A 326 -12.83 3.33 13.35
N LYS A 327 -12.22 4.49 13.63
CA LYS A 327 -12.70 5.51 14.58
C LYS A 327 -13.47 6.61 13.86
N ARG A 328 -14.46 6.20 13.05
CA ARG A 328 -15.20 7.06 12.13
C ARG A 328 -15.81 8.30 12.79
N GLY A 329 -16.34 8.15 14.00
CA GLY A 329 -16.95 9.26 14.75
C GLY A 329 -15.98 10.41 15.03
N GLU A 330 -14.75 10.07 15.42
CA GLU A 330 -13.68 11.05 15.69
C GLU A 330 -13.23 11.73 14.40
N GLY A 331 -13.00 10.95 13.33
CA GLY A 331 -12.64 11.47 12.02
C GLY A 331 -13.71 12.42 11.46
N LYS A 332 -14.99 12.03 11.53
CA LYS A 332 -16.12 12.87 11.11
C LYS A 332 -16.21 14.16 11.91
N LYS A 333 -15.93 14.13 13.22
CA LYS A 333 -15.93 15.33 14.08
C LYS A 333 -14.86 16.32 13.63
N LEU A 334 -13.65 15.85 13.33
CA LEU A 334 -12.57 16.70 12.81
C LEU A 334 -12.90 17.25 11.42
N LEU A 335 -13.35 16.43 10.47
CA LEU A 335 -13.75 16.89 9.14
C LEU A 335 -14.84 17.95 9.18
N ASN A 336 -15.84 17.83 10.07
CA ASN A 336 -16.86 18.86 10.25
C ASN A 336 -16.27 20.17 10.81
N SER A 337 -15.27 20.08 11.69
CA SER A 337 -14.57 21.27 12.21
C SER A 337 -13.79 21.98 11.11
N ILE A 338 -13.11 21.22 10.24
CA ILE A 338 -12.35 21.75 9.10
C ILE A 338 -13.30 22.36 8.07
N ALA A 339 -14.38 21.67 7.70
CA ALA A 339 -15.37 22.13 6.72
C ALA A 339 -16.08 23.44 7.09
N ARG A 340 -16.15 23.78 8.39
CA ARG A 340 -16.80 25.01 8.88
C ARG A 340 -15.90 26.23 8.82
N LYS A 341 -14.59 26.06 8.64
CA LYS A 341 -13.62 27.15 8.63
C LYS A 341 -13.08 27.32 7.20
N PRO A 342 -12.95 28.57 6.70
CA PRO A 342 -12.25 28.78 5.44
C PRO A 342 -10.79 28.33 5.59
N GLY A 343 -10.37 27.42 4.72
CA GLY A 343 -9.09 26.74 4.86
C GLY A 343 -8.73 25.90 3.64
N LYS A 344 -7.47 25.43 3.64
CA LYS A 344 -6.87 24.59 2.60
C LYS A 344 -7.66 23.31 2.33
N TYR A 345 -8.26 22.72 3.36
CA TYR A 345 -8.97 21.44 3.28
C TYR A 345 -10.49 21.57 3.45
N GLN A 346 -11.05 22.78 3.38
CA GLN A 346 -12.49 22.99 3.56
C GLN A 346 -13.31 22.21 2.52
N SER A 347 -13.08 22.44 1.23
CA SER A 347 -13.85 21.82 0.14
C SER A 347 -13.69 20.30 0.12
N GLU A 348 -12.47 19.84 0.38
CA GLU A 348 -12.10 18.43 0.42
C GLU A 348 -12.81 17.74 1.59
N SER A 349 -12.84 18.37 2.76
CA SER A 349 -13.58 17.85 3.93
C SER A 349 -15.08 17.77 3.67
N GLU A 350 -15.68 18.77 3.03
CA GLU A 350 -17.10 18.74 2.62
C GLU A 350 -17.40 17.63 1.62
N LYS A 351 -16.49 17.35 0.68
CA LYS A 351 -16.61 16.24 -0.26
C LYS A 351 -16.55 14.90 0.47
N ILE A 352 -15.59 14.71 1.36
CA ILE A 352 -15.46 13.48 2.15
C ILE A 352 -16.73 13.25 2.97
N LEU A 353 -17.19 14.26 3.72
CA LEU A 353 -18.41 14.16 4.54
C LEU A 353 -19.65 13.77 3.73
N ARG A 354 -19.76 14.27 2.49
CA ARG A 354 -20.86 13.90 1.57
C ARG A 354 -20.74 12.47 1.06
N LYS A 355 -19.52 11.94 0.89
CA LYS A 355 -19.28 10.56 0.43
C LYS A 355 -19.21 9.53 1.56
N MET A 356 -19.01 9.95 2.81
CA MET A 356 -19.03 9.06 3.98
C MET A 356 -20.42 8.45 4.21
N LYS A 357 -20.44 7.14 4.50
CA LYS A 357 -21.62 6.46 5.03
C LYS A 357 -21.99 7.05 6.40
N TRP A 358 -23.25 6.90 6.77
CA TRP A 358 -23.77 7.45 8.03
C TRP A 358 -23.39 6.62 9.25
N PHE A 359 -23.28 5.30 9.05
CA PHE A 359 -22.97 4.30 10.06
C PHE A 359 -21.71 3.56 9.62
#